data_AF-A0AAV4IHW3-F1
#
_entry.id   AF-A0AAV4IHW3-F1
#
_cell.length_a   1.000
_cell.length_b   1.000
_cell.length_c   1.000
_cell.angle_alpha   90.00
_cell.angle_beta   90.00
_cell.angle_gamma   90.00
#
_symmetry.space_group_name_H-M   'P 1'
#
loop_
_entity.id
_entity.type
_entity.pdbx_description
1 polymer ?
#
loop_
_entity_poly.entity_id
_entity_poly.type
_entity_poly.pdbx_seq_one_letter_code
_entity_poly.pdbx_strand_id
1 'polypeptide(L)'
;MSIAVLQPVRRSNTNSPHISSTAKSQKEQNSEDDTVVIYNRIPKTGSTSLKHVVAQLSIINNFNWIHFNTTRFLKVFGLADQRRFITNITNWEEKKPAFYDGHLAFIDFSRFGIRKLPIYINVVREPLARLMSHYYFLRYGDNYDPNRVRKKAHDHRTFDDCVAMDGEDCGPAKMWVQVPFFCGHSEECWSVLFVSQTS
;
A
#
# COMPACT_ATOMS: atom_id res chain seq x y z
N MET A 1 13.79 -14.31 -4.89
CA MET A 1 12.34 -14.51 -5.09
C MET A 1 11.60 -13.62 -4.11
N SER A 2 10.93 -12.57 -4.59
CA SER A 2 10.15 -11.68 -3.75
C SER A 2 8.68 -12.05 -3.93
N ILE A 3 8.15 -12.91 -3.07
CA ILE A 3 6.76 -13.34 -3.15
C ILE A 3 5.90 -12.23 -2.53
N ALA A 4 5.00 -11.68 -3.34
CA ALA A 4 3.86 -10.94 -2.85
C ALA A 4 2.86 -11.96 -2.29
N VAL A 5 2.63 -11.95 -0.97
CA VAL A 5 1.63 -12.81 -0.35
C VAL A 5 0.34 -12.02 -0.26
N LEU A 6 -0.67 -12.45 -1.02
CA LEU A 6 -2.03 -11.93 -0.90
C LEU A 6 -2.67 -12.59 0.33
N GLN A 7 -3.03 -11.79 1.32
CA GLN A 7 -3.69 -12.29 2.53
C GLN A 7 -5.15 -11.84 2.52
N PRO A 8 -6.10 -12.76 2.29
CA PRO A 8 -7.52 -12.48 2.51
C PRO A 8 -7.73 -12.23 4.00
N VAL A 9 -8.39 -11.11 4.36
CA VAL A 9 -8.79 -10.88 5.75
C VAL A 9 -10.04 -11.74 6.03
N ARG A 10 -10.01 -12.53 7.12
CA ARG A 10 -11.13 -13.39 7.52
C ARG A 10 -12.37 -12.52 7.79
N ARG A 11 -13.49 -12.81 7.10
CA ARG A 11 -14.81 -12.28 7.48
C ARG A 11 -15.17 -12.84 8.87
N SER A 12 -15.54 -11.98 9.81
CA SER A 12 -16.24 -12.42 11.02
C SER A 12 -17.61 -12.95 10.60
N ASN A 13 -17.91 -14.21 10.93
CA ASN A 13 -19.22 -14.81 10.69
C ASN A 13 -20.30 -14.05 11.46
N THR A 14 -21.07 -13.22 10.76
CA THR A 14 -22.38 -12.78 11.22
C THR A 14 -23.42 -13.57 10.44
N ASN A 15 -24.09 -14.50 11.12
CA ASN A 15 -25.21 -15.28 10.57
C ASN A 15 -26.26 -14.32 9.99
N SER A 16 -26.53 -14.45 8.70
CA SER A 16 -27.71 -13.85 8.05
C SER A 16 -28.60 -14.99 7.54
N PRO A 17 -29.92 -14.93 7.74
CA PRO A 17 -30.81 -16.05 7.46
C PRO A 17 -30.93 -16.32 5.96
N HIS A 18 -30.83 -17.60 5.62
CA HIS A 18 -31.07 -18.14 4.30
C HIS A 18 -32.54 -17.92 3.89
N ILE A 19 -32.79 -17.16 2.82
CA ILE A 19 -34.05 -17.21 2.08
C ILE A 19 -33.71 -17.75 0.69
N SER A 20 -34.21 -18.94 0.37
CA SER A 20 -34.13 -19.54 -0.95
C SER A 20 -35.27 -19.01 -1.81
N SER A 21 -34.93 -18.45 -2.98
CA SER A 21 -35.88 -18.40 -4.10
C SER A 21 -35.14 -18.58 -5.41
N THR A 22 -35.49 -19.66 -6.09
CA THR A 22 -35.02 -20.08 -7.40
C THR A 22 -35.57 -19.16 -8.47
N ALA A 23 -34.71 -18.37 -9.13
CA ALA A 23 -35.01 -17.76 -10.42
C ALA A 23 -33.70 -17.56 -11.21
N LYS A 24 -33.53 -18.34 -12.29
CA LYS A 24 -32.46 -18.14 -13.26
C LYS A 24 -32.75 -16.86 -14.05
N SER A 25 -32.13 -15.74 -13.65
CA SER A 25 -32.06 -14.52 -14.47
C SER A 25 -30.70 -14.48 -15.15
N GLN A 26 -30.71 -14.25 -16.46
CA GLN A 26 -29.50 -14.01 -17.26
C GLN A 26 -28.81 -12.77 -16.70
N LYS A 27 -27.65 -12.96 -16.07
CA LYS A 27 -26.88 -11.89 -15.44
C LYS A 27 -26.28 -11.04 -16.57
N GLU A 28 -26.84 -9.89 -16.86
CA GLU A 28 -26.06 -8.78 -17.41
C GLU A 28 -24.84 -8.63 -16.48
N GLN A 29 -23.63 -8.88 -16.99
CA GLN A 29 -22.42 -8.70 -16.21
C GLN A 29 -22.30 -7.21 -15.90
N ASN A 30 -22.74 -6.81 -14.70
CA ASN A 30 -22.49 -5.48 -14.17
C ASN A 30 -20.98 -5.22 -14.25
N SER A 31 -20.58 -4.22 -15.04
CA SER A 31 -19.17 -3.86 -15.25
C SER A 31 -18.42 -3.56 -13.94
N GLU A 32 -19.17 -3.22 -12.88
CA GLU A 32 -18.72 -2.97 -11.52
C GLU A 32 -18.24 -4.23 -10.79
N ASP A 33 -18.80 -5.42 -11.08
CA ASP A 33 -18.44 -6.70 -10.44
C ASP A 33 -16.98 -7.11 -10.73
N ASP A 34 -16.37 -6.51 -11.76
CA ASP A 34 -15.00 -6.77 -12.21
C ASP A 34 -14.06 -5.56 -11.94
N THR A 35 -14.42 -4.70 -10.97
CA THR A 35 -13.60 -3.54 -10.58
C THR A 35 -12.45 -3.95 -9.67
N VAL A 36 -11.25 -3.44 -9.96
CA VAL A 36 -10.07 -3.59 -9.11
C VAL A 36 -9.52 -2.21 -8.75
N VAL A 37 -9.40 -1.93 -7.45
CA VAL A 37 -8.74 -0.74 -6.91
C VAL A 37 -7.43 -1.14 -6.27
N ILE A 38 -6.34 -0.44 -6.59
CA ILE A 38 -5.02 -0.61 -5.96
C ILE A 38 -4.68 0.66 -5.18
N TYR A 39 -4.55 0.51 -3.87
CA TYR A 39 -4.01 1.50 -2.96
C TYR A 39 -2.57 1.15 -2.60
N ASN A 40 -1.63 1.63 -3.41
CA ASN A 40 -0.19 1.42 -3.23
C ASN A 40 0.37 2.38 -2.16
N ARG A 41 -0.12 2.21 -0.93
CA ARG A 41 -0.02 3.14 0.19
C ARG A 41 1.40 3.54 0.55
N ILE A 42 1.60 4.84 0.73
CA ILE A 42 2.83 5.42 1.28
C ILE A 42 2.80 5.35 2.82
N PRO A 43 3.92 5.01 3.49
CA PRO A 43 4.00 5.06 4.95
C PRO A 43 3.84 6.49 5.51
N LYS A 44 3.14 6.60 6.65
CA LYS A 44 2.99 7.83 7.46
C LYS A 44 2.19 8.97 6.80
N THR A 45 1.28 8.62 5.89
CA THR A 45 0.36 9.55 5.20
C THR A 45 -1.11 9.40 5.61
N GLY A 46 -1.39 8.79 6.77
CA GLY A 46 -2.77 8.47 7.21
C GLY A 46 -3.31 7.15 6.63
N SER A 47 -2.45 6.32 6.04
CA SER A 47 -2.84 5.08 5.38
C SER A 47 -3.49 4.03 6.28
N THR A 48 -3.23 4.04 7.59
CA THR A 48 -3.91 3.16 8.56
C THR A 48 -5.37 3.56 8.75
N SER A 49 -5.65 4.86 8.81
CA SER A 49 -7.03 5.36 8.93
C SER A 49 -7.86 5.00 7.71
N LEU A 50 -7.34 5.23 6.49
CA LEU A 50 -8.03 4.84 5.26
C LEU A 50 -8.25 3.33 5.18
N LYS A 51 -7.26 2.52 5.57
CA LYS A 51 -7.40 1.06 5.67
C LYS A 51 -8.59 0.65 6.56
N HIS A 52 -8.81 1.30 7.70
CA HIS A 52 -9.94 0.98 8.57
C HIS A 52 -11.29 1.35 7.95
N VAL A 53 -11.37 2.50 7.28
CA VAL A 53 -12.58 2.90 6.54
C VAL A 53 -12.89 1.87 5.44
N VAL A 54 -11.89 1.49 4.64
CA VAL A 54 -12.04 0.48 3.60
C VAL A 54 -12.45 -0.87 4.19
N ALA A 55 -11.90 -1.28 5.33
CA ALA A 55 -12.29 -2.52 5.99
C ALA A 55 -13.78 -2.55 6.33
N GLN A 56 -14.31 -1.46 6.89
CA GLN A 56 -15.74 -1.34 7.20
C GLN A 56 -16.60 -1.30 5.94
N LEU A 57 -16.22 -0.48 4.96
CA LEU A 57 -16.96 -0.36 3.70
C LEU A 57 -16.93 -1.65 2.87
N SER A 58 -15.89 -2.49 2.99
CA SER A 58 -15.82 -3.76 2.27
C SER A 58 -16.96 -4.73 2.66
N ILE A 59 -17.40 -4.65 3.91
CA ILE A 59 -18.52 -5.44 4.43
C ILE A 59 -19.84 -4.85 3.92
N ILE A 60 -20.01 -3.53 4.01
CA ILE A 60 -21.27 -2.83 3.68
C ILE A 60 -21.54 -2.88 2.18
N ASN A 61 -20.50 -2.67 1.36
CA ASN A 61 -20.60 -2.56 -0.09
C ASN A 61 -20.24 -3.89 -0.80
N ASN A 62 -20.03 -4.97 -0.04
CA ASN A 62 -19.75 -6.32 -0.53
C ASN A 62 -18.62 -6.41 -1.58
N PHE A 63 -17.46 -5.83 -1.29
CA PHE A 63 -16.24 -6.02 -2.07
C PHE A 63 -15.15 -6.72 -1.23
N ASN A 64 -14.15 -7.30 -1.88
CA ASN A 64 -13.04 -7.95 -1.17
C ASN A 64 -11.95 -6.94 -0.86
N TRP A 65 -11.53 -6.83 0.40
CA TRP A 65 -10.31 -6.11 0.76
C TRP A 65 -9.16 -7.11 1.01
N ILE A 66 -8.05 -6.92 0.29
CA ILE A 66 -6.90 -7.82 0.30
C ILE A 66 -5.62 -7.02 0.56
N HIS A 67 -4.91 -7.39 1.62
CA HIS A 67 -3.59 -6.84 1.88
C HIS A 67 -2.54 -7.67 1.13
N PHE A 68 -1.65 -7.00 0.40
CA PHE A 68 -0.49 -7.65 -0.20
C PHE A 68 0.78 -7.26 0.54
N ASN A 69 1.53 -8.26 0.98
CA ASN A 69 2.81 -8.04 1.65
C ASN A 69 3.96 -8.44 0.73
N THR A 70 5.01 -7.62 0.72
CA THR A 70 6.20 -7.84 -0.07
C THR A 70 7.29 -8.50 0.78
N THR A 71 7.99 -9.47 0.22
CA THR A 71 9.16 -10.07 0.89
C THR A 71 10.16 -8.98 1.30
N ARG A 72 10.59 -8.99 2.57
CA ARG A 72 11.54 -8.00 3.14
C ARG A 72 11.14 -6.52 2.96
N PHE A 73 9.84 -6.21 2.85
CA PHE A 73 9.33 -4.84 2.64
C PHE A 73 9.88 -4.16 1.38
N LEU A 74 10.20 -4.95 0.36
CA LEU A 74 10.66 -4.45 -0.93
C LEU A 74 9.57 -3.63 -1.61
N LYS A 75 9.92 -2.40 -1.98
CA LYS A 75 9.01 -1.47 -2.68
C LYS A 75 8.99 -1.67 -4.19
N VAL A 76 9.95 -2.43 -4.72
CA VAL A 76 10.16 -2.65 -6.15
C VAL A 76 10.26 -4.15 -6.39
N PHE A 77 9.50 -4.63 -7.36
CA PHE A 77 9.58 -5.99 -7.86
C PHE A 77 10.47 -6.10 -9.11
N GLY A 78 11.18 -7.22 -9.23
CA GLY A 78 11.76 -7.61 -10.52
C GLY A 78 10.66 -7.95 -11.53
N LEU A 79 10.99 -7.92 -12.82
CA LEU A 79 10.00 -8.09 -13.91
C LEU A 79 9.14 -9.36 -13.78
N ALA A 80 9.75 -10.48 -13.36
CA ALA A 80 9.03 -11.75 -13.14
C ALA A 80 8.00 -11.65 -12.00
N ASP A 81 8.37 -11.01 -10.90
CA ASP A 81 7.48 -10.81 -9.74
C ASP A 81 6.38 -9.79 -10.07
N GLN A 82 6.67 -8.75 -10.87
CA GLN A 82 5.65 -7.84 -11.41
C GLN A 82 4.63 -8.60 -12.26
N ARG A 83 5.09 -9.42 -13.22
CA ARG A 83 4.20 -10.23 -14.07
C ARG A 83 3.31 -11.14 -13.21
N ARG A 84 3.89 -11.84 -12.23
CA ARG A 84 3.13 -12.72 -11.33
C ARG A 84 2.10 -11.95 -10.51
N PHE A 85 2.47 -10.80 -9.95
CA PHE A 85 1.57 -9.93 -9.19
C PHE A 85 0.38 -9.47 -10.03
N ILE A 86 0.67 -8.98 -11.25
CA ILE A 86 -0.35 -8.53 -12.20
C ILE A 86 -1.30 -9.67 -12.55
N THR A 87 -0.78 -10.83 -13.00
CA THR A 87 -1.60 -11.99 -13.35
C THR A 87 -2.48 -12.45 -12.20
N ASN A 88 -1.96 -12.46 -10.97
CA ASN A 88 -2.74 -12.84 -9.80
C ASN A 88 -3.88 -11.86 -9.51
N ILE A 89 -3.68 -10.55 -9.70
CA ILE A 89 -4.72 -9.56 -9.44
C ILE A 89 -5.75 -9.53 -10.56
N THR A 90 -5.31 -9.62 -11.81
CA THR A 90 -6.21 -9.50 -12.96
C THR A 90 -7.09 -10.73 -13.16
N ASN A 91 -6.60 -11.93 -12.81
CA ASN A 91 -7.29 -13.17 -13.14
C ASN A 91 -8.03 -13.80 -11.94
N TRP A 92 -8.01 -13.15 -10.76
CA TRP A 92 -8.68 -13.69 -9.57
C TRP A 92 -10.15 -13.27 -9.52
N GLU A 93 -10.94 -13.82 -10.43
CA GLU A 93 -12.36 -13.46 -10.63
C GLU A 93 -13.20 -13.59 -9.35
N GLU A 94 -12.97 -14.62 -8.54
CA GLU A 94 -13.68 -14.86 -7.27
C GLU A 94 -13.48 -13.75 -6.23
N LYS A 95 -12.45 -12.90 -6.40
CA LYS A 95 -12.18 -11.78 -5.51
C LYS A 95 -12.67 -10.45 -6.02
N LYS A 96 -13.18 -10.37 -7.25
CA LYS A 96 -13.70 -9.11 -7.77
C LYS A 96 -15.17 -8.91 -7.31
N PRO A 97 -15.57 -7.66 -7.01
CA PRO A 97 -14.75 -6.45 -6.99
C PRO A 97 -13.76 -6.45 -5.80
N ALA A 98 -12.57 -5.90 -6.01
CA ALA A 98 -11.46 -5.98 -5.07
C ALA A 98 -10.78 -4.63 -4.79
N PHE A 99 -10.40 -4.43 -3.53
CA PHE A 99 -9.51 -3.37 -3.07
C PHE A 99 -8.23 -3.99 -2.54
N TYR A 100 -7.10 -3.69 -3.19
CA TYR A 100 -5.77 -4.15 -2.78
C TYR A 100 -5.00 -3.04 -2.08
N ASP A 101 -4.42 -3.30 -0.90
CA ASP A 101 -3.52 -2.34 -0.24
C ASP A 101 -2.16 -2.94 0.10
N GLY A 102 -1.10 -2.15 -0.07
CA GLY A 102 0.25 -2.57 0.28
C GLY A 102 1.33 -1.54 -0.09
N HIS A 103 2.53 -1.73 0.46
CA HIS A 103 3.65 -0.84 0.27
C HIS A 103 4.48 -1.23 -0.96
N LEU A 104 4.05 -0.79 -2.13
CA LEU A 104 4.70 -1.08 -3.41
C LEU A 104 4.70 0.16 -4.29
N ALA A 105 5.73 0.32 -5.11
CA ALA A 105 5.75 1.37 -6.11
C ALA A 105 4.65 1.14 -7.16
N PHE A 106 4.31 2.21 -7.89
CA PHE A 106 3.40 2.10 -9.03
C PHE A 106 3.90 1.05 -10.03
N ILE A 107 2.99 0.19 -10.48
CA ILE A 107 3.22 -0.77 -11.56
C ILE A 107 2.33 -0.34 -12.72
N ASP A 108 2.93 -0.18 -13.89
CA ASP A 108 2.18 0.10 -15.10
C ASP A 108 1.64 -1.21 -15.71
N PHE A 109 0.37 -1.52 -15.42
CA PHE A 109 -0.31 -2.73 -15.92
C PHE A 109 -0.43 -2.74 -17.45
N SER A 110 -0.43 -1.57 -18.10
CA SER A 110 -0.57 -1.48 -19.56
C SER A 110 0.60 -2.12 -20.30
N ARG A 111 1.81 -2.04 -19.72
CA ARG A 111 3.04 -2.66 -20.25
C ARG A 111 3.01 -4.19 -20.25
N PHE A 112 2.03 -4.79 -19.59
CA PHE A 112 1.85 -6.25 -19.51
C PHE A 112 0.65 -6.74 -20.32
N GLY A 113 0.08 -5.90 -21.20
CA GLY A 113 -1.02 -6.28 -22.09
C GLY A 113 -2.38 -6.44 -21.39
N ILE A 114 -2.52 -5.90 -20.18
CA ILE A 114 -3.78 -5.92 -19.44
C ILE A 114 -4.73 -4.88 -20.06
N ARG A 115 -5.90 -5.35 -20.52
CA ARG A 115 -6.91 -4.51 -21.18
C ARG A 115 -7.73 -3.69 -20.18
N LYS A 116 -8.19 -4.32 -19.09
CA LYS A 116 -8.92 -3.65 -18.01
C LYS A 116 -7.95 -3.24 -16.92
N LEU A 117 -7.54 -1.99 -16.93
CA LEU A 117 -6.58 -1.46 -15.97
C LEU A 117 -7.24 -1.29 -14.58
N PRO A 118 -6.50 -1.58 -13.50
CA PRO A 118 -6.98 -1.28 -12.15
C PRO A 118 -7.02 0.23 -11.92
N ILE A 119 -7.90 0.66 -11.02
CA ILE A 119 -7.98 2.04 -10.56
C ILE A 119 -6.93 2.24 -9.47
N TYR A 120 -5.97 3.14 -9.69
CA TYR A 120 -5.00 3.52 -8.68
C TYR A 120 -5.51 4.68 -7.84
N ILE A 121 -5.37 4.57 -6.52
CA ILE A 121 -5.57 5.68 -5.58
C ILE A 121 -4.37 5.78 -4.65
N ASN A 122 -4.11 6.98 -4.11
CA ASN A 122 -3.09 7.17 -3.09
C ASN A 122 -3.41 8.38 -2.19
N VAL A 123 -2.70 8.46 -1.06
CA VAL A 123 -2.75 9.61 -0.15
C VAL A 123 -1.32 10.00 0.19
N VAL A 124 -0.99 11.25 -0.11
CA VAL A 124 0.33 11.86 0.15
C VAL A 124 0.26 12.79 1.36
N ARG A 125 1.42 13.20 1.85
CA ARG A 125 1.57 14.16 2.94
C ARG A 125 2.71 15.12 2.61
N GLU A 126 2.70 16.32 3.20
CA GLU A 126 3.85 17.22 3.14
C GLU A 126 5.17 16.47 3.51
N PRO A 127 6.22 16.54 2.67
CA PRO A 127 7.42 15.69 2.81
C PRO A 127 8.10 15.71 4.18
N LEU A 128 8.27 16.90 4.77
CA LEU A 128 8.94 17.08 6.06
C LEU A 128 8.08 16.50 7.20
N ALA A 129 6.78 16.81 7.23
CA ALA A 129 5.84 16.28 8.21
C ALA A 129 5.73 14.74 8.15
N ARG A 130 5.82 14.16 6.94
CA ARG A 130 5.89 12.71 6.76
C ARG A 130 7.21 12.15 7.31
N LEU A 131 8.33 12.81 7.04
CA LEU A 131 9.65 12.42 7.55
C LEU A 131 9.69 12.48 9.08
N MET A 132 9.27 13.59 9.70
CA MET A 132 9.16 13.74 11.16
C MET A 132 8.24 12.66 11.77
N SER A 133 7.09 12.40 11.15
CA SER A 133 6.19 11.33 11.61
C SER A 133 6.84 9.95 11.53
N HIS A 134 7.69 9.68 10.54
CA HIS A 134 8.44 8.43 10.44
C HIS A 134 9.58 8.36 11.48
N TYR A 135 10.29 9.46 11.69
CA TYR A 135 11.38 9.59 12.66
C TYR A 135 10.92 9.22 14.06
N TYR A 136 9.83 9.83 14.54
CA TYR A 136 9.29 9.55 15.87
C TYR A 136 8.59 8.20 15.96
N PHE A 137 7.98 7.72 14.86
CA PHE A 137 7.43 6.37 14.82
C PHE A 137 8.49 5.29 15.06
N LEU A 138 9.73 5.45 14.56
CA LEU A 138 10.79 4.48 14.80
C LEU A 138 11.29 4.46 16.26
N ARG A 139 11.01 5.53 17.03
CA ARG A 139 11.43 5.71 18.43
C ARG A 139 10.32 5.38 19.43
N TYR A 140 9.09 5.80 19.15
CA TYR A 140 7.97 5.70 20.09
C TYR A 140 6.84 4.79 19.63
N GLY A 141 6.88 4.31 18.37
CA GLY A 141 5.84 3.45 17.83
C GLY A 141 4.56 4.20 17.46
N ASP A 142 3.45 3.51 17.64
CA ASP A 142 2.10 4.01 17.36
C ASP A 142 1.13 3.44 18.42
N ASN A 143 -0.08 3.98 18.45
CA ASN A 143 -1.15 3.52 19.35
C ASN A 143 -2.00 2.38 18.75
N TYR A 144 -1.68 1.94 17.53
CA TYR A 144 -2.39 0.84 16.87
C TYR A 144 -1.82 -0.52 17.29
N ASP A 145 -0.50 -0.60 17.47
CA ASP A 145 0.24 -1.75 17.96
C ASP A 145 1.27 -1.27 19.01
N PRO A 146 0.81 -0.96 20.23
CA PRO A 146 1.63 -0.30 21.26
C PRO A 146 2.72 -1.22 21.84
N ASN A 147 2.53 -2.54 21.76
CA ASN A 147 3.46 -3.52 22.32
C ASN A 147 4.66 -3.77 21.40
N ARG A 148 4.60 -3.32 20.14
CA ARG A 148 5.65 -3.55 19.17
C ARG A 148 6.81 -2.57 19.35
N VAL A 149 7.89 -3.08 19.93
CA VAL A 149 9.17 -2.37 20.02
C VAL A 149 9.71 -2.08 18.63
N ARG A 150 10.10 -0.82 18.40
CA ARG A 150 10.56 -0.33 17.10
C ARG A 150 12.08 -0.31 17.04
N LYS A 151 12.62 -0.31 15.81
CA LYS A 151 14.07 -0.46 15.54
C LYS A 151 14.94 0.56 16.29
N LYS A 152 14.41 1.75 16.57
CA LYS A 152 15.14 2.85 17.23
C LYS A 152 14.51 3.23 18.57
N ALA A 153 13.85 2.30 19.26
CA ALA A 153 13.16 2.59 20.53
C ALA A 153 14.06 3.13 21.65
N HIS A 154 15.36 2.85 21.58
CA HIS A 154 16.35 3.33 22.55
C HIS A 154 16.95 4.71 22.20
N ASP A 155 16.61 5.28 21.04
CA ASP A 155 17.04 6.62 20.65
C ASP A 155 15.94 7.63 21.00
N HIS A 156 16.22 8.53 21.93
CA HIS A 156 15.27 9.55 22.40
C HIS A 156 15.59 10.97 21.91
N ARG A 157 16.55 11.13 20.99
CA ARG A 157 16.90 12.44 20.44
C ARG A 157 15.74 13.05 19.67
N THR A 158 15.57 14.36 19.78
CA THR A 158 14.55 15.09 19.00
C THR A 158 14.93 15.13 17.52
N PHE A 159 13.96 15.45 16.66
CA PHE A 159 14.22 15.64 15.24
C PHE A 159 15.18 16.80 15.00
N ASP A 160 15.02 17.90 15.73
CA ASP A 160 15.87 19.09 15.67
C ASP A 160 17.32 18.77 16.07
N ASP A 161 17.54 18.01 17.15
CA ASP A 161 18.88 17.56 17.54
C ASP A 161 19.50 16.68 16.45
N CYS A 162 18.71 15.80 15.84
CA CYS A 162 19.18 14.99 14.72
C CYS A 162 19.67 15.88 13.57
N VAL A 163 18.89 16.91 13.19
CA VAL A 163 19.26 17.82 12.09
C VAL A 163 20.52 18.63 12.44
N ALA A 164 20.61 19.15 13.66
CA ALA A 164 21.77 19.92 14.12
C ALA A 164 23.07 19.10 14.12
N MET A 165 22.97 17.78 14.26
CA MET A 165 24.10 16.85 14.27
C MET A 165 24.33 16.14 12.91
N ASP A 166 23.64 16.55 11.85
CA ASP A 166 23.66 15.86 10.54
C ASP A 166 23.37 14.34 10.65
N GLY A 167 22.35 14.01 11.44
CA GLY A 167 21.98 12.63 11.72
C GLY A 167 21.38 11.90 10.51
N GLU A 168 21.68 10.61 10.41
CA GLU A 168 21.29 9.79 9.25
C GLU A 168 19.76 9.73 9.00
N ASP A 169 18.93 9.86 10.04
CA ASP A 169 17.47 9.67 9.94
C ASP A 169 16.69 10.91 9.49
N CYS A 170 17.31 12.09 9.53
CA CYS A 170 16.64 13.38 9.36
C CYS A 170 17.17 14.18 8.16
N GLY A 171 18.18 13.66 7.46
CA GLY A 171 18.73 14.30 6.28
C GLY A 171 17.73 14.44 5.12
N PRO A 172 17.90 15.43 4.22
CA PRO A 172 16.93 15.73 3.17
C PRO A 172 16.69 14.57 2.20
N ALA A 173 17.68 13.71 1.98
CA ALA A 173 17.54 12.48 1.19
C ALA A 173 16.42 11.56 1.70
N LYS A 174 16.11 11.57 3.00
CA LYS A 174 15.03 10.77 3.59
C LYS A 174 13.63 11.32 3.26
N MET A 175 13.52 12.51 2.67
CA MET A 175 12.27 13.03 2.13
C MET A 175 11.91 12.38 0.77
N TRP A 176 12.88 11.85 0.03
CA TRP A 176 12.71 11.19 -1.27
C TRP A 176 12.07 9.79 -1.15
N VAL A 177 10.81 9.75 -0.73
CA VAL A 177 10.04 8.52 -0.53
C VAL A 177 8.75 8.53 -1.35
N GLN A 178 8.09 9.68 -1.47
CA GLN A 178 6.79 9.75 -2.13
C GLN A 178 6.92 9.70 -3.64
N VAL A 179 7.86 10.45 -4.22
CA VAL A 179 8.10 10.47 -5.68
C VAL A 179 8.38 9.06 -6.23
N PRO A 180 9.30 8.25 -5.66
CA PRO A 180 9.53 6.89 -6.14
C PRO A 180 8.26 5.99 -6.15
N PHE A 181 7.34 6.18 -5.20
CA PHE A 181 6.11 5.40 -5.14
C PHE A 181 5.16 5.68 -6.32
N PHE A 182 5.22 6.87 -6.92
CA PHE A 182 4.46 7.22 -8.13
C PHE A 182 5.27 6.97 -9.41
N CYS A 183 6.58 7.27 -9.39
CA CYS A 183 7.48 7.04 -10.52
C CYS A 183 7.55 5.55 -10.89
N GLY A 184 7.55 4.66 -9.88
CA GLY A 184 7.37 3.24 -10.08
C GLY A 184 8.67 2.43 -9.98
N HIS A 185 8.87 1.54 -10.94
CA HIS A 185 9.83 0.44 -10.84
C HIS A 185 11.16 0.67 -11.58
N SER A 186 11.36 1.81 -12.24
CA SER A 186 12.64 2.10 -12.90
C SER A 186 13.70 2.50 -11.85
N GLU A 187 14.97 2.24 -12.15
CA GLU A 187 16.07 2.50 -11.21
C GLU A 187 16.22 4.00 -10.93
N GLU A 188 16.02 4.82 -11.96
CA GLU A 188 16.12 6.28 -11.91
C GLU A 188 15.16 6.87 -10.88
N CYS A 189 13.97 6.27 -10.69
CA CYS A 189 13.00 6.69 -9.69
C CYS A 189 13.55 6.68 -8.26
N TRP A 190 14.50 5.78 -7.96
CA TRP A 190 15.02 5.55 -6.62
C TRP A 190 16.38 6.23 -6.37
N SER A 191 16.93 6.86 -7.39
CA SER A 191 18.12 7.69 -7.28
C SER A 191 17.81 9.03 -6.59
N VAL A 192 18.62 9.43 -5.61
CA VAL A 192 18.49 10.72 -4.92
C VAL A 192 19.36 11.74 -5.66
N LEU A 193 18.91 12.18 -6.84
CA LEU A 193 19.70 13.10 -7.69
C LEU A 193 19.51 14.59 -7.34
N PHE A 194 18.53 14.94 -6.52
CA PHE A 194 18.09 16.33 -6.34
C PHE A 194 18.56 17.02 -5.04
N VAL A 195 19.33 16.36 -4.17
CA VAL A 195 19.78 16.98 -2.90
C VAL A 195 21.19 17.55 -2.99
N SER A 196 21.99 17.18 -4.00
CA SER A 196 23.40 17.58 -4.13
C SER A 196 23.65 18.85 -4.96
N GLN A 197 22.62 19.52 -5.49
CA GLN A 197 22.81 20.71 -6.36
C GLN A 197 22.57 22.06 -5.67
N THR A 198 22.37 22.09 -4.36
CA THR A 198 22.30 23.34 -3.60
C THR A 198 23.15 23.26 -2.34
N SER A 199 24.45 23.47 -2.50
CA SER A 199 25.38 23.89 -1.44
C SER A 199 26.47 24.72 -2.10
#